data_AF-R7YGX1-F1
#
_entry.id   AF-R7YGX1-F1
#
_cell.length_a   1.000
_cell.length_b   1.000
_cell.length_c   1.000
_cell.angle_alpha   90.00
_cell.angle_beta   90.00
_cell.angle_gamma   90.00
#
_symmetry.space_group_name_H-M   'P 1'
#
loop_
_entity.id
_entity.type
_entity.pdbx_description
1 polymer ?
#
loop_
_entity_poly.entity_id
_entity_poly.type
_entity_poly.pdbx_seq_one_letter_code
_entity_poly.pdbx_strand_id
1 'polypeptide(L)'
;MINLSNYEHSSAFHESNDEAWANRIIFTFASILTHVFQPENGPSLQQWMELQADVARWNSSKPWDFAPLWIEELGSPGDQPWPEVMMSQNAQVVGMQYYCLANIILSIYDPRLSKLGFEGHRLRKLSEAIVLKNLRMVISLAVCNDDVGSAMFHASHILSTCGSYLTDPIEREGAVDFLARMQRQMGWHTSHIISNLREQWQL
;
A
#
# COMPACT_ATOMS: atom_id res chain seq x y z
N MET A 1 5.95 -17.44 -14.69
CA MET A 1 4.87 -16.45 -14.87
C MET A 1 3.59 -17.08 -14.34
N ILE A 2 2.92 -16.45 -13.38
CA ILE A 2 1.68 -16.98 -12.78
C ILE A 2 0.55 -16.80 -13.81
N ASN A 3 -0.15 -17.87 -14.17
CA ASN A 3 -1.31 -17.78 -15.05
C ASN A 3 -2.53 -17.30 -14.24
N LEU A 4 -2.91 -16.05 -14.45
CA LEU A 4 -3.99 -15.39 -13.73
C LEU A 4 -5.40 -15.70 -14.28
N SER A 5 -5.54 -16.22 -15.51
CA SER A 5 -6.85 -16.44 -16.15
C SER A 5 -7.72 -17.50 -15.46
N ASN A 6 -7.09 -18.40 -14.71
CA ASN A 6 -7.78 -19.41 -13.91
C ASN A 6 -8.50 -18.79 -12.69
N TYR A 7 -8.08 -17.61 -12.21
CA TYR A 7 -8.69 -16.93 -11.08
C TYR A 7 -9.95 -16.15 -11.48
N GLU A 8 -9.99 -15.59 -12.69
CA GLU A 8 -11.11 -14.76 -13.18
C GLU A 8 -12.46 -15.48 -13.21
N HIS A 9 -12.46 -16.81 -13.29
CA HIS A 9 -13.68 -17.63 -13.36
C HIS A 9 -14.05 -18.30 -12.02
N SER A 10 -13.33 -17.98 -10.94
CA SER A 10 -13.58 -18.58 -9.62
C SER A 10 -14.76 -17.89 -8.91
N SER A 11 -15.55 -18.66 -8.15
CA SER A 11 -16.63 -18.13 -7.31
C SER A 11 -16.15 -17.06 -6.32
N ALA A 12 -14.87 -17.12 -5.95
CA ALA A 12 -14.17 -16.13 -5.15
C ALA A 12 -14.18 -14.70 -5.73
N PHE A 13 -14.59 -14.49 -6.99
CA PHE A 13 -14.71 -13.17 -7.61
C PHE A 13 -16.15 -12.77 -7.95
N HIS A 14 -17.12 -13.68 -7.85
CA HIS A 14 -18.51 -13.45 -8.24
C HIS A 14 -19.45 -13.22 -7.05
N GLU A 15 -19.05 -13.64 -5.86
CA GLU A 15 -19.77 -13.33 -4.63
C GLU A 15 -19.62 -11.85 -4.25
N SER A 16 -20.54 -11.34 -3.44
CA SER A 16 -20.55 -9.94 -2.97
C SER A 16 -20.13 -9.81 -1.50
N ASN A 17 -19.41 -10.81 -0.97
CA ASN A 17 -18.84 -10.78 0.39
C ASN A 17 -17.48 -10.04 0.39
N ASP A 18 -16.99 -9.74 1.61
CA ASP A 18 -15.75 -8.99 1.80
C ASP A 18 -14.53 -9.72 1.22
N GLU A 19 -14.48 -11.05 1.31
CA GLU A 19 -13.41 -11.86 0.74
C GLU A 19 -13.34 -11.70 -0.77
N ALA A 20 -14.48 -11.72 -1.46
CA ALA A 20 -14.51 -11.54 -2.91
C ALA A 20 -14.02 -10.15 -3.32
N TRP A 21 -14.39 -9.10 -2.58
CA TRP A 21 -13.89 -7.75 -2.82
C TRP A 21 -12.39 -7.62 -2.57
N ALA A 22 -11.87 -8.23 -1.50
CA ALA A 22 -10.44 -8.29 -1.23
C ALA A 22 -9.70 -9.05 -2.36
N ASN A 23 -10.23 -10.19 -2.80
CA ASN A 23 -9.63 -10.98 -3.88
C ASN A 23 -9.57 -10.19 -5.20
N ARG A 24 -10.61 -9.42 -5.54
CA ARG A 24 -10.63 -8.56 -6.73
C ARG A 24 -9.45 -7.57 -6.75
N ILE A 25 -9.19 -6.85 -5.65
CA ILE A 25 -8.06 -5.91 -5.62
C ILE A 25 -6.71 -6.62 -5.54
N ILE A 26 -6.62 -7.78 -4.87
CA ILE A 26 -5.41 -8.61 -4.87
C ILE A 26 -5.07 -9.03 -6.30
N PHE A 27 -6.06 -9.44 -7.09
CA PHE A 27 -5.89 -9.77 -8.49
C PHE A 27 -5.41 -8.55 -9.30
N THR A 28 -6.04 -7.38 -9.13
CA THR A 28 -5.59 -6.14 -9.77
C THR A 28 -4.13 -5.81 -9.39
N PHE A 29 -3.76 -5.96 -8.12
CA PHE A 29 -2.39 -5.75 -7.66
C PHE A 29 -1.40 -6.73 -8.31
N ALA A 30 -1.74 -8.02 -8.38
CA ALA A 30 -0.91 -9.02 -9.07
C ALA A 30 -0.75 -8.71 -10.56
N SER A 31 -1.81 -8.24 -11.22
CA SER A 31 -1.77 -7.76 -12.60
C SER A 31 -0.83 -6.57 -12.76
N ILE A 32 -0.86 -5.59 -11.85
CA ILE A 32 0.08 -4.46 -11.84
C ILE A 32 1.52 -4.96 -11.73
N LEU A 33 1.83 -5.82 -10.76
CA LEU A 33 3.18 -6.36 -10.58
C LEU A 33 3.67 -7.11 -11.81
N THR A 34 2.79 -7.89 -12.44
CA THR A 34 3.12 -8.66 -13.66
C THR A 34 3.47 -7.74 -14.82
N HIS A 35 2.88 -6.55 -14.91
CA HIS A 35 3.22 -5.57 -15.94
C HIS A 35 4.47 -4.77 -15.58
N VAL A 36 4.63 -4.33 -14.33
CA VAL A 36 5.78 -3.55 -13.87
C VAL A 36 7.08 -4.34 -13.98
N PHE A 37 7.07 -5.62 -13.62
CA PHE A 37 8.27 -6.46 -13.56
C PHE A 37 8.41 -7.39 -14.77
N GLN A 38 7.77 -7.05 -15.90
CA GLN A 38 7.93 -7.81 -17.14
C GLN A 38 9.36 -7.62 -17.73
N PRO A 39 10.07 -8.69 -18.13
CA PRO A 39 11.49 -8.60 -18.49
C PRO A 39 11.76 -7.85 -19.79
N GLU A 40 10.81 -7.84 -20.72
CA GLU A 40 11.11 -7.56 -22.13
C GLU A 40 10.71 -6.16 -22.59
N ASN A 41 9.77 -5.49 -21.92
CA ASN A 41 9.45 -4.06 -22.04
C ASN A 41 8.48 -3.71 -20.89
N GLY A 42 8.71 -2.60 -20.18
CA GLY A 42 7.75 -2.10 -19.19
C GLY A 42 6.38 -1.78 -19.83
N PRO A 43 5.33 -1.52 -19.02
CA PRO A 43 3.99 -1.30 -19.56
C PRO A 43 3.94 -0.08 -20.46
N SER A 44 3.22 -0.19 -21.59
CA SER A 44 2.89 0.97 -22.40
C SER A 44 2.08 1.98 -21.58
N LEU A 45 2.11 3.26 -21.96
CA LEU A 45 1.33 4.30 -21.26
C LEU A 45 -0.17 3.98 -21.25
N GLN A 46 -0.69 3.37 -22.32
CA GLN A 46 -2.09 2.97 -22.39
C GLN A 46 -2.40 1.88 -21.35
N GLN A 47 -1.61 0.80 -21.31
CA GLN A 47 -1.76 -0.26 -20.30
C GLN A 47 -1.63 0.30 -18.88
N TRP A 48 -0.71 1.26 -18.67
CA TRP A 48 -0.57 1.93 -17.38
C TRP A 48 -1.85 2.65 -16.96
N MET A 49 -2.46 3.39 -17.88
CA MET A 49 -3.72 4.10 -17.64
C MET A 49 -4.89 3.14 -17.38
N GLU A 50 -4.92 1.99 -18.06
CA GLU A 50 -5.90 0.93 -17.82
C GLU A 50 -5.77 0.35 -16.42
N LEU A 51 -4.55 0.02 -15.97
CA LEU A 51 -4.28 -0.44 -14.60
C LEU A 51 -4.68 0.61 -13.54
N GLN A 52 -4.40 1.89 -13.79
CA GLN A 52 -4.86 2.99 -12.93
C GLN A 52 -6.40 3.06 -12.87
N ALA A 53 -7.06 2.89 -14.02
CA ALA A 53 -8.52 2.90 -14.10
C ALA A 53 -9.14 1.71 -13.36
N ASP A 54 -8.52 0.54 -13.39
CA ASP A 54 -9.02 -0.65 -12.69
C ASP A 54 -8.94 -0.51 -11.17
N VAL A 55 -7.84 0.04 -10.64
CA VAL A 55 -7.72 0.37 -9.21
C VAL A 55 -8.76 1.41 -8.80
N ALA A 56 -8.97 2.44 -9.62
CA ALA A 56 -9.99 3.46 -9.35
C ALA A 56 -11.40 2.86 -9.37
N ARG A 57 -11.70 2.00 -10.35
CA ARG A 57 -12.98 1.31 -10.52
C ARG A 57 -13.27 0.39 -9.34
N TRP A 58 -12.29 -0.37 -8.86
CA TRP A 58 -12.46 -1.18 -7.66
C TRP A 58 -12.86 -0.30 -6.47
N ASN A 59 -12.16 0.81 -6.26
CA ASN A 59 -12.42 1.70 -5.12
C ASN A 59 -13.82 2.36 -5.19
N SER A 60 -14.30 2.68 -6.39
CA SER A 60 -15.64 3.28 -6.58
C SER A 60 -16.77 2.27 -6.52
N SER A 61 -16.50 1.02 -6.88
CA SER A 61 -17.53 -0.03 -6.99
C SER A 61 -17.68 -0.86 -5.72
N LYS A 62 -16.69 -0.84 -4.81
CA LYS A 62 -16.76 -1.59 -3.56
C LYS A 62 -17.95 -1.13 -2.71
N PRO A 63 -18.56 -2.02 -1.91
CA PRO A 63 -19.63 -1.69 -0.98
C PRO A 63 -19.23 -0.59 -0.02
N TRP A 64 -20.21 0.19 0.43
CA TRP A 64 -19.98 1.32 1.33
C TRP A 64 -19.42 0.87 2.70
N ASP A 65 -19.79 -0.33 3.15
CA ASP A 65 -19.38 -0.99 4.38
C ASP A 65 -17.99 -1.65 4.27
N PHE A 66 -17.39 -1.69 3.08
CA PHE A 66 -15.99 -2.05 2.87
C PHE A 66 -15.04 -0.89 3.24
N ALA A 67 -15.54 0.33 3.34
CA ALA A 67 -14.76 1.48 3.80
C ALA A 67 -14.54 1.41 5.32
N PRO A 68 -13.49 2.07 5.85
CA PRO A 68 -13.30 2.18 7.30
C PRO A 68 -14.54 2.74 7.99
N LEU A 69 -14.93 2.13 9.11
CA LEU A 69 -16.03 2.61 9.96
C LEU A 69 -15.68 3.94 10.62
N TRP A 70 -14.39 4.10 10.93
CA TRP A 70 -13.84 5.30 11.56
C TRP A 70 -12.42 5.50 11.06
N ILE A 71 -12.10 6.77 10.76
CA ILE A 71 -10.74 7.24 10.57
C ILE A 71 -10.60 8.47 11.46
N GLU A 72 -9.81 8.36 12.52
CA GLU A 72 -9.45 9.52 13.32
C GLU A 72 -8.27 10.21 12.65
N GLU A 73 -8.51 11.41 12.11
CA GLU A 73 -7.42 12.24 11.63
C GLU A 73 -6.50 12.58 12.80
N LEU A 74 -5.19 12.48 12.57
CA LEU A 74 -4.18 12.90 13.53
C LEU A 74 -4.50 14.31 14.00
N GLY A 75 -4.80 14.46 15.29
CA GLY A 75 -5.27 15.73 15.86
C GLY A 75 -4.25 16.87 15.71
N SER A 76 -3.44 17.10 16.74
CA SER A 76 -2.34 18.06 16.64
C SER A 76 -1.11 17.40 16.00
N PRO A 77 -0.33 18.11 15.16
CA PRO A 77 0.95 17.61 14.70
C PRO A 77 1.86 17.39 15.93
N GLY A 78 2.18 16.13 16.27
CA GLY A 78 2.97 15.87 17.48
C GLY A 78 2.69 14.55 18.19
N ASP A 79 1.42 14.16 18.31
CA ASP A 79 1.04 13.21 19.37
C ASP A 79 1.02 11.75 18.91
N GLN A 80 0.70 11.48 17.65
CA GLN A 80 0.63 10.13 17.11
C GLN A 80 1.21 10.05 15.69
N PRO A 81 1.95 8.97 15.36
CA PRO A 81 2.53 8.79 14.03
C PRO A 81 1.53 8.35 12.97
N TRP A 82 0.44 7.68 13.36
CA TRP A 82 -0.51 7.03 12.44
C TRP A 82 -1.94 7.39 12.82
N PRO A 83 -2.82 7.71 11.86
CA PRO A 83 -4.25 7.85 12.14
C PRO A 83 -4.82 6.52 12.65
N GLU A 84 -5.83 6.60 13.51
CA GLU A 84 -6.57 5.40 13.94
C GLU A 84 -7.56 4.97 12.85
N VAL A 85 -7.56 3.68 12.51
CA VAL A 85 -8.41 3.12 11.44
C VAL A 85 -9.15 1.88 11.94
N MET A 86 -10.48 1.96 11.97
CA MET A 86 -11.34 0.85 12.37
C MET A 86 -11.98 0.18 11.16
N MET A 87 -11.72 -1.11 10.99
CA MET A 87 -12.33 -1.95 9.96
C MET A 87 -13.28 -2.96 10.60
N SER A 88 -14.32 -3.37 9.89
CA SER A 88 -15.32 -4.32 10.41
C SER A 88 -14.83 -5.77 10.34
N GLN A 89 -14.06 -6.09 9.29
CA GLN A 89 -13.66 -7.47 8.97
C GLN A 89 -12.21 -7.52 8.48
N ASN A 90 -11.53 -8.63 8.76
CA ASN A 90 -10.11 -8.83 8.40
C ASN A 90 -9.90 -8.82 6.88
N ALA A 91 -10.86 -9.34 6.11
CA ALA A 91 -10.83 -9.28 4.65
C ALA A 91 -10.82 -7.83 4.13
N GLN A 92 -11.53 -6.92 4.79
CA GLN A 92 -11.54 -5.51 4.42
C GLN A 92 -10.20 -4.83 4.70
N VAL A 93 -9.57 -5.13 5.85
CA VAL A 93 -8.20 -4.67 6.18
C VAL A 93 -7.24 -5.06 5.06
N VAL A 94 -7.25 -6.34 4.68
CA VAL A 94 -6.37 -6.88 3.63
C VAL A 94 -6.67 -6.22 2.28
N GLY A 95 -7.95 -6.13 1.89
CA GLY A 95 -8.34 -5.49 0.63
C GLY A 95 -7.90 -4.03 0.55
N MET A 96 -8.12 -3.25 1.61
CA MET A 96 -7.70 -1.85 1.67
C MET A 96 -6.17 -1.69 1.65
N GLN A 97 -5.41 -2.58 2.28
CA GLN A 97 -3.96 -2.56 2.14
C GLN A 97 -3.50 -2.84 0.72
N TYR A 98 -4.06 -3.84 0.03
CA TYR A 98 -3.72 -4.12 -1.37
C TYR A 98 -4.10 -2.96 -2.30
N TYR A 99 -5.21 -2.27 -2.01
CA TYR A 99 -5.55 -1.03 -2.70
C TYR A 99 -4.47 0.05 -2.51
N CYS A 100 -3.99 0.26 -1.29
CA CYS A 100 -2.92 1.22 -1.02
C CYS A 100 -1.59 0.80 -1.68
N LEU A 101 -1.22 -0.48 -1.61
CA LEU A 101 -0.03 -1.03 -2.27
C LEU A 101 -0.09 -0.85 -3.79
N ALA A 102 -1.25 -1.08 -4.41
CA ALA A 102 -1.46 -0.84 -5.83
C ALA A 102 -1.21 0.63 -6.21
N ASN A 103 -1.73 1.57 -5.42
CA ASN A 103 -1.49 3.01 -5.63
C ASN A 103 -0.01 3.38 -5.45
N ILE A 104 0.70 2.78 -4.50
CA ILE A 104 2.14 3.01 -4.30
C ILE A 104 2.92 2.55 -5.54
N ILE A 105 2.72 1.31 -5.99
CA ILE A 105 3.42 0.77 -7.16
C ILE A 105 3.08 1.58 -8.43
N LEU A 106 1.81 1.92 -8.64
CA LEU A 106 1.37 2.76 -9.76
C LEU A 106 1.90 4.20 -9.71
N SER A 107 2.33 4.67 -8.54
CA SER A 107 2.92 6.00 -8.40
C SER A 107 4.44 5.96 -8.62
N ILE A 108 5.13 4.97 -8.06
CA ILE A 108 6.60 4.84 -8.15
C ILE A 108 7.03 4.52 -9.59
N TYR A 109 6.31 3.63 -10.25
CA TYR A 109 6.69 3.13 -11.58
C TYR A 109 5.97 3.85 -12.73
N ASP A 110 5.39 5.04 -12.48
CA ASP A 110 4.69 5.79 -13.52
C ASP A 110 5.66 6.20 -14.65
N PRO A 111 5.45 5.72 -15.89
CA PRO A 111 6.38 5.93 -17.01
C PRO A 111 6.55 7.42 -17.36
N ARG A 112 5.61 8.28 -16.93
CA ARG A 112 5.64 9.72 -17.15
C ARG A 112 6.64 10.45 -16.25
N LEU A 113 7.16 9.81 -15.19
CA LEU A 113 8.10 10.45 -14.23
C LEU A 113 9.48 10.77 -14.83
N SER A 114 9.83 10.10 -15.93
CA SER A 114 11.05 10.35 -16.70
C SER A 114 11.09 11.72 -17.38
N LYS A 115 9.96 12.42 -17.47
CA LYS A 115 9.87 13.74 -18.09
C LYS A 115 10.67 14.78 -17.30
N LEU A 116 11.44 15.58 -18.03
CA LEU A 116 12.20 16.72 -17.50
C LEU A 116 11.36 18.01 -17.56
N GLY A 117 11.76 19.02 -16.77
CA GLY A 117 11.09 20.32 -16.70
C GLY A 117 10.02 20.42 -15.60
N PHE A 118 9.33 21.57 -15.57
CA PHE A 118 8.38 21.92 -14.50
C PHE A 118 7.24 20.91 -14.34
N GLU A 119 6.66 20.44 -15.45
CA GLU A 119 5.60 19.43 -15.40
C GLU A 119 6.08 18.08 -14.86
N GLY A 120 7.30 17.66 -15.22
CA GLY A 120 7.90 16.44 -14.68
C GLY A 120 8.17 16.55 -13.18
N HIS A 121 8.65 17.71 -12.73
CA HIS A 121 8.85 18.00 -11.30
C HIS A 121 7.55 17.97 -10.50
N ARG A 122 6.50 18.62 -11.03
CA ARG A 122 5.16 18.62 -10.43
C ARG A 122 4.60 17.21 -10.33
N LEU A 123 4.80 16.38 -11.37
CA LEU A 123 4.34 14.99 -11.37
C LEU A 123 5.07 14.13 -10.33
N ARG A 124 6.40 14.29 -10.17
CA ARG A 124 7.16 13.59 -9.12
C ARG A 124 6.68 13.94 -7.72
N LYS A 125 6.46 15.23 -7.44
CA LYS A 125 5.89 15.67 -6.15
C LYS A 125 4.50 15.07 -5.89
N LEU A 126 3.65 15.00 -6.91
CA LEU A 126 2.34 14.38 -6.79
C LEU A 126 2.46 12.88 -6.51
N SER A 127 3.35 12.18 -7.21
CA SER A 127 3.64 10.76 -6.98
C SER A 127 4.13 10.51 -5.55
N GLU A 128 5.11 11.29 -5.07
CA GLU A 128 5.61 11.20 -3.69
C GLU A 128 4.49 11.40 -2.66
N ALA A 129 3.61 12.38 -2.86
CA ALA A 129 2.48 12.61 -1.98
C ALA A 129 1.49 11.42 -1.95
N ILE A 130 1.25 10.78 -3.10
CA ILE A 130 0.40 9.58 -3.19
C ILE A 130 1.08 8.41 -2.49
N VAL A 131 2.38 8.19 -2.70
CA VAL A 131 3.15 7.14 -2.02
C VAL A 131 3.06 7.32 -0.50
N LEU A 132 3.33 8.53 -0.01
CA LEU A 132 3.34 8.83 1.41
C LEU A 132 1.96 8.66 2.05
N LYS A 133 0.89 9.14 1.39
CA LYS A 133 -0.49 8.93 1.86
C LYS A 133 -0.84 7.46 2.01
N ASN A 134 -0.51 6.65 1.00
CA ASN A 134 -0.84 5.22 1.00
C ASN A 134 0.07 4.43 1.96
N LEU A 135 1.34 4.81 2.09
CA LEU A 135 2.26 4.21 3.06
C LEU A 135 1.72 4.36 4.49
N ARG A 136 1.32 5.58 4.86
CA ARG A 136 0.68 5.87 6.16
C ARG A 136 -0.54 4.99 6.38
N MET A 137 -1.42 4.88 5.39
CA MET A 137 -2.63 4.07 5.48
C MET A 137 -2.31 2.58 5.67
N VAL A 138 -1.33 2.02 4.95
CA VAL A 138 -0.93 0.61 5.11
C VAL A 138 -0.45 0.33 6.54
N ILE A 139 0.37 1.22 7.10
CA ILE A 139 0.90 1.08 8.46
C ILE A 139 -0.23 1.27 9.48
N SER A 140 -1.10 2.26 9.29
CA SER A 140 -2.26 2.52 10.17
C SER A 140 -3.18 1.30 10.26
N LEU A 141 -3.53 0.71 9.10
CA LEU A 141 -4.31 -0.53 9.03
C LEU A 141 -3.64 -1.67 9.81
N ALA A 142 -2.32 -1.82 9.72
CA ALA A 142 -1.59 -2.86 10.45
C ALA A 142 -1.46 -2.57 11.94
N VAL A 143 -1.36 -1.30 12.34
CA VAL A 143 -1.23 -0.89 13.74
C VAL A 143 -2.55 -1.06 14.49
N CYS A 144 -3.67 -0.72 13.86
CA CYS A 144 -5.01 -0.75 14.46
C CYS A 144 -5.70 -2.12 14.38
N ASN A 145 -5.19 -3.05 13.56
CA ASN A 145 -5.76 -4.39 13.37
C ASN A 145 -4.65 -5.43 13.54
N ASP A 146 -4.06 -5.49 14.74
CA ASP A 146 -2.85 -6.28 15.04
C ASP A 146 -3.10 -7.80 15.15
N ASP A 147 -4.36 -8.23 15.13
CA ASP A 147 -4.78 -9.62 14.96
C ASP A 147 -4.63 -10.10 13.50
N VAL A 148 -4.55 -9.18 12.53
CA VAL A 148 -4.41 -9.49 11.11
C VAL A 148 -2.93 -9.66 10.74
N GLY A 149 -2.41 -10.87 10.89
CA GLY A 149 -1.00 -11.20 10.62
C GLY A 149 -0.47 -10.70 9.26
N SER A 150 -1.22 -10.92 8.18
CA SER A 150 -0.85 -10.44 6.83
C SER A 150 -0.67 -8.92 6.77
N ALA A 151 -1.44 -8.17 7.57
CA ALA A 151 -1.37 -6.72 7.57
C ALA A 151 -0.04 -6.20 8.09
N MET A 152 0.49 -6.84 9.13
CA MET A 152 1.82 -6.53 9.67
C MET A 152 2.93 -6.85 8.67
N PHE A 153 2.85 -7.97 7.94
CA PHE A 153 3.83 -8.32 6.92
C PHE A 153 3.83 -7.31 5.76
N HIS A 154 2.66 -6.89 5.27
CA HIS A 154 2.56 -5.87 4.24
C HIS A 154 3.18 -4.54 4.67
N ALA A 155 2.87 -4.09 5.90
CA ALA A 155 3.43 -2.86 6.45
C ALA A 155 4.96 -2.94 6.63
N SER A 156 5.49 -4.05 7.13
CA SER A 156 6.94 -4.26 7.23
C SER A 156 7.62 -4.26 5.87
N HIS A 157 7.03 -4.93 4.86
CA HIS A 157 7.59 -4.99 3.52
C HIS A 157 7.62 -3.60 2.88
N ILE A 158 6.50 -2.86 2.92
CA ILE A 158 6.43 -1.54 2.30
C ILE A 158 7.31 -0.51 3.02
N LEU A 159 7.52 -0.65 4.33
CA LEU A 159 8.52 0.15 5.06
C LEU A 159 9.93 -0.13 4.53
N SER A 160 10.28 -1.38 4.26
CA SER A 160 11.60 -1.72 3.72
C SER A 160 11.87 -1.13 2.33
N THR A 161 10.84 -0.87 1.52
CA THR A 161 11.01 -0.38 0.14
C THR A 161 10.70 1.10 -0.02
N CYS A 162 9.75 1.63 0.76
CA CYS A 162 9.24 2.99 0.63
C CYS A 162 9.37 3.82 1.91
N GLY A 163 9.95 3.29 3.00
CA GLY A 163 10.07 4.03 4.25
C GLY A 163 11.00 5.25 4.19
N SER A 164 11.85 5.37 3.17
CA SER A 164 12.64 6.59 2.91
C SER A 164 11.78 7.82 2.60
N TYR A 165 10.53 7.63 2.15
CA TYR A 165 9.58 8.73 1.90
C TYR A 165 9.09 9.39 3.20
N LEU A 166 9.26 8.75 4.37
CA LEU A 166 8.90 9.34 5.66
C LEU A 166 9.89 10.46 6.02
N THR A 167 9.37 11.68 6.16
CA THR A 167 10.17 12.87 6.49
C THR A 167 9.90 13.40 7.89
N ASP A 168 8.73 13.10 8.46
CA ASP A 168 8.36 13.50 9.81
C ASP A 168 9.10 12.62 10.85
N PRO A 169 9.87 13.22 11.79
CA PRO A 169 10.54 12.48 12.86
C PRO A 169 9.60 11.58 13.68
N ILE A 170 8.35 11.98 13.90
CA ILE A 170 7.36 11.21 14.65
C ILE A 170 6.96 9.96 13.87
N GLU A 171 6.72 10.08 12.57
CA GLU A 171 6.42 8.95 11.69
C GLU A 171 7.61 7.99 11.58
N ARG A 172 8.84 8.53 11.56
CA ARG A 172 10.07 7.73 11.54
C ARG A 172 10.22 6.88 12.80
N GLU A 173 10.08 7.47 13.98
CA GLU A 173 10.12 6.72 15.23
C GLU A 173 8.92 5.77 15.35
N GLY A 174 7.73 6.19 14.92
CA GLY A 174 6.55 5.32 14.85
C GLY A 174 6.75 4.08 13.98
N ALA A 175 7.53 4.19 12.90
CA ALA A 175 7.85 3.07 12.01
C ALA A 175 8.86 2.12 12.66
N VAL A 176 9.85 2.66 13.37
CA VAL A 176 10.81 1.87 14.16
C VAL A 176 10.09 1.11 15.27
N ASP A 177 9.20 1.78 16.00
CA ASP A 177 8.41 1.19 17.09
C ASP A 177 7.49 0.08 16.58
N PHE A 178 6.82 0.30 15.44
CA PHE A 178 6.01 -0.72 14.77
C PHE A 178 6.85 -1.97 14.43
N LEU A 179 8.00 -1.79 13.78
CA LEU A 179 8.88 -2.90 13.39
C LEU A 179 9.45 -3.64 14.61
N ALA A 180 9.83 -2.92 15.67
CA ALA A 180 10.33 -3.49 16.91
C ALA A 180 9.23 -4.26 17.67
N ARG A 181 7.98 -3.76 17.65
CA ARG A 181 6.81 -4.46 18.20
C ARG A 181 6.56 -5.77 17.46
N MET A 182 6.56 -5.72 16.12
CA MET A 182 6.43 -6.90 15.27
C MET A 182 7.48 -7.99 15.61
N GLN A 183 8.74 -7.61 15.82
CA GLN A 183 9.79 -8.55 16.21
C GLN A 183 9.55 -9.17 17.60
N ARG A 184 9.12 -8.37 18.58
CA ARG A 184 8.83 -8.85 19.94
C ARG A 184 7.63 -9.78 20.00
N GLN A 185 6.57 -9.48 19.25
CA GLN A 185 5.30 -10.21 19.32
C GLN A 185 5.27 -11.45 18.42
N MET A 186 5.87 -11.37 17.22
CA MET A 186 5.80 -12.44 16.22
C MET A 186 7.14 -13.14 15.94
N GLY A 187 8.24 -12.66 16.52
CA GLY A 187 9.58 -13.19 16.21
C GLY A 187 10.09 -12.86 14.81
N TRP A 188 9.41 -11.97 14.07
CA TRP A 188 9.82 -11.59 12.72
C TRP A 188 11.04 -10.67 12.75
N HIS A 189 12.10 -11.02 12.02
CA HIS A 189 13.37 -10.29 12.06
C HIS A 189 13.32 -8.97 11.26
N THR A 190 13.03 -7.86 11.95
CA THR A 190 12.92 -6.52 11.36
C THR A 190 14.13 -5.62 11.61
N SER A 191 15.12 -6.05 12.41
CA SER A 191 16.30 -5.24 12.74
C SER A 191 17.02 -4.68 11.51
N HIS A 192 17.15 -5.46 10.44
CA HIS A 192 17.81 -5.01 9.21
C HIS A 192 17.03 -3.89 8.50
N ILE A 193 15.69 -3.93 8.55
CA ILE A 193 14.82 -2.88 8.00
C ILE A 193 15.03 -1.58 8.79
N ILE A 194 15.04 -1.68 10.13
CA ILE A 194 15.27 -0.53 11.02
C ILE A 194 16.63 0.13 10.74
N SER A 195 17.70 -0.67 10.62
CA SER A 195 19.03 -0.16 10.28
C SER A 195 19.05 0.57 8.94
N ASN A 196 18.52 -0.05 7.89
CA ASN A 196 18.43 0.57 6.57
C ASN A 196 17.64 1.88 6.59
N LEU A 197 16.49 1.91 7.28
CA LEU A 197 15.68 3.13 7.38
C LEU A 197 16.45 4.27 8.05
N ARG A 198 17.11 4.00 9.16
CA ARG A 198 17.92 4.99 9.89
C ARG A 198 19.07 5.54 9.04
N GLU A 199 19.70 4.70 8.23
CA GLU A 199 20.73 5.14 7.28
C GLU A 199 20.14 6.02 6.17
N GLN A 200 19.03 5.60 5.56
CA GLN A 200 18.38 6.37 4.49
C GLN A 200 17.87 7.74 4.96
N TRP A 201 17.42 7.86 6.21
CA TRP A 201 16.93 9.11 6.78
C TRP A 201 18.01 10.14 7.13
N GLN A 202 19.29 9.77 7.02
CA GLN A 202 20.45 10.66 7.19
C GLN A 202 20.99 11.23 5.88
N LEU A 203 20.51 10.74 4.73
CA LEU A 203 20.85 11.23 3.38
C LEU A 203 20.05 12.50 3.05
#